data_AF-A0AAV8ZNV3-F1
#
_entry.id   AF-A0AAV8ZNV3-F1
#
_cell.length_a   1.000
_cell.length_b   1.000
_cell.length_c   1.000
_cell.angle_alpha   90.00
_cell.angle_beta   90.00
_cell.angle_gamma   90.00
#
_symmetry.space_group_name_H-M   'P 1'
#
loop_
_entity.id
_entity.type
_entity.pdbx_description
1 polymer ?
#
loop_
_entity_poly.entity_id
_entity_poly.type
_entity_poly.pdbx_seq_one_letter_code
_entity_poly.pdbx_strand_id
1 'polypeptide(L)'
;MEKDEKVDVKLIEEQKAPKPKIKAYKRRWIILIIFMIYASINALQWIGLRTAGLIGCIGTAVGTGIKVFSIRTDLFFVVMLGQAIVSASQVVIVCLPPKIASIWFKPSEVSTSCSIGVFGTQMGCAIGYILPPMIVKDSNNLDDIGAGLNLLCWLLAGSMIPVTLAVIFYFPKQPLLPPSITQATLRENQEIFKTKTFFSSIKKLFLNKPFVIHMVAYGINLAVFSGVGTLLNQFILQYFEGANEDAGRMGFVMIITGMIGSILFGILLDKTHKYK
;
A
#
# COMPACT_ATOMS: atom_id res chain seq x y z
N MET A 1 28.53 13.87 -50.69
CA MET A 1 27.78 12.70 -50.17
C MET A 1 28.13 12.39 -48.72
N GLU A 2 29.34 11.96 -48.36
CA GLU A 2 29.67 11.62 -46.96
C GLU A 2 29.69 12.83 -45.98
N LYS A 3 29.90 14.06 -46.50
CA LYS A 3 29.87 15.29 -45.68
C LYS A 3 28.45 15.78 -45.40
N ASP A 4 27.53 15.63 -46.35
CA ASP A 4 26.13 16.06 -46.19
C ASP A 4 25.39 15.11 -45.24
N GLU A 5 25.67 13.82 -45.31
CA GLU A 5 25.10 12.81 -44.40
C GLU A 5 25.56 13.01 -42.94
N LYS A 6 26.82 13.43 -42.72
CA LYS A 6 27.32 13.79 -41.37
C LYS A 6 26.77 15.11 -40.85
N VAL A 7 26.37 16.03 -41.74
CA VAL A 7 25.71 17.29 -41.37
C VAL A 7 24.24 17.03 -41.02
N ASP A 8 23.54 16.20 -41.81
CA ASP A 8 22.17 15.78 -41.52
C ASP A 8 22.08 14.97 -40.22
N VAL A 9 23.01 14.04 -39.95
CA VAL A 9 23.04 13.28 -38.69
C VAL A 9 23.28 14.20 -37.47
N LYS A 10 24.11 15.23 -37.61
CA LYS A 10 24.32 16.23 -36.54
C LYS A 10 23.09 17.12 -36.31
N LEU A 11 22.39 17.52 -37.38
CA LEU A 11 21.16 18.30 -37.28
C LEU A 11 20.01 17.48 -36.68
N ILE A 12 19.97 16.17 -36.93
CA ILE A 12 19.02 15.23 -36.31
C ILE A 12 19.34 14.99 -34.82
N GLU A 13 20.63 14.97 -34.43
CA GLU A 13 21.03 14.87 -33.01
C GLU A 13 20.73 16.16 -32.22
N GLU A 14 20.86 17.34 -32.83
CA GLU A 14 20.55 18.63 -32.20
C GLU A 14 19.03 18.89 -32.01
N GLN A 15 18.16 18.24 -32.78
CA GLN A 15 16.70 18.37 -32.64
C GLN A 15 16.06 17.40 -31.61
N LYS A 16 16.84 16.58 -30.91
CA LYS A 16 16.32 15.75 -29.82
C LYS A 16 15.96 16.64 -28.62
N ALA A 17 14.68 16.98 -28.52
CA ALA A 17 14.12 17.73 -27.38
C ALA A 17 14.71 17.22 -26.04
N PRO A 18 15.10 18.12 -25.12
CA PRO A 18 15.79 17.71 -23.90
C PRO A 18 14.88 16.78 -23.11
N LYS A 19 15.31 15.51 -22.96
CA LYS A 19 14.62 14.54 -22.10
C LYS A 19 14.38 15.20 -20.73
N PRO A 20 13.14 15.28 -20.23
CA PRO A 20 12.86 15.97 -18.98
C PRO A 20 13.71 15.32 -17.87
N LYS A 21 14.69 16.06 -17.35
CA LYS A 21 15.49 15.63 -16.19
C LYS A 21 14.55 15.62 -14.98
N ILE A 22 13.96 14.47 -14.68
CA ILE A 22 13.20 14.24 -13.45
C ILE A 22 14.18 14.32 -12.28
N LYS A 23 14.38 15.53 -11.74
CA LYS A 23 15.26 15.77 -10.59
C LYS A 23 14.42 15.56 -9.32
N ALA A 24 14.43 14.34 -8.81
CA ALA A 24 13.79 14.02 -7.55
C ALA A 24 14.56 14.67 -6.37
N TYR A 25 13.97 15.68 -5.73
CA TYR A 25 14.58 16.35 -4.58
C TYR A 25 14.53 15.46 -3.34
N LYS A 26 15.70 15.14 -2.77
CA LYS A 26 15.84 14.32 -1.54
C LYS A 26 15.00 14.84 -0.35
N ARG A 27 14.78 16.16 -0.27
CA ARG A 27 13.96 16.81 0.78
C ARG A 27 12.48 16.43 0.75
N ARG A 28 11.90 16.12 -0.42
CA ARG A 28 10.47 15.74 -0.54
C ARG A 28 10.16 14.45 0.20
N TRP A 29 11.07 13.47 0.11
CA TRP A 29 10.94 12.20 0.81
C TRP A 29 10.99 12.37 2.33
N ILE A 30 11.86 13.25 2.84
CA ILE A 30 11.96 13.54 4.27
C ILE A 30 10.67 14.16 4.80
N ILE A 31 10.09 15.12 4.07
CA ILE A 31 8.85 15.80 4.47
C ILE A 31 7.65 14.83 4.40
N LEU A 32 7.58 13.99 3.37
CA LEU A 32 6.55 12.95 3.25
C LEU A 32 6.67 11.89 4.35
N ILE A 33 7.90 11.50 4.71
CA ILE A 33 8.15 10.55 5.80
C ILE A 33 7.70 11.14 7.13
N ILE A 34 8.05 12.41 7.42
CA ILE A 34 7.62 13.09 8.64
C ILE A 34 6.08 13.21 8.69
N PHE A 35 5.45 13.56 7.56
CA PHE A 35 3.99 13.65 7.45
C PHE A 35 3.31 12.29 7.61
N MET A 36 3.83 11.24 6.98
CA MET A 36 3.29 9.88 7.12
C MET A 36 3.47 9.35 8.54
N ILE A 37 4.62 9.57 9.16
CA ILE A 37 4.86 9.18 10.55
C ILE A 37 3.90 9.93 11.48
N TYR A 38 3.73 11.24 11.31
CA TYR A 38 2.79 12.03 12.08
C TYR A 38 1.33 11.58 11.89
N ALA A 39 0.90 11.34 10.65
CA ALA A 39 -0.43 10.83 10.31
C ALA A 39 -0.67 9.42 10.87
N SER A 40 0.34 8.54 10.79
CA SER A 40 0.28 7.16 11.31
C SER A 40 0.15 7.17 12.83
N ILE A 41 0.96 7.99 13.51
CA ILE A 41 0.94 8.17 14.96
C ILE A 41 -0.42 8.70 15.43
N ASN A 42 -1.00 9.67 14.72
CA ASN A 42 -2.28 10.26 15.10
C ASN A 42 -3.47 9.30 14.83
N ALA A 43 -3.41 8.53 13.74
CA ALA A 43 -4.44 7.56 13.37
C ALA A 43 -4.47 6.31 14.27
N LEU A 44 -3.31 5.92 14.80
CA LEU A 44 -3.14 4.65 15.50
C LEU A 44 -3.86 4.58 16.87
N GLN A 45 -4.09 5.68 17.59
CA GLN A 45 -4.51 5.56 19.00
C GLN A 45 -5.75 6.35 19.42
N TRP A 46 -6.12 7.43 18.74
CA TRP A 46 -7.31 8.23 19.09
C TRP A 46 -8.53 7.94 18.25
N ILE A 47 -8.32 7.45 17.03
CA ILE A 47 -9.38 7.16 16.09
C ILE A 47 -9.98 5.80 16.46
N GLY A 48 -11.22 5.82 16.96
CA GLY A 48 -12.00 4.62 17.24
C GLY A 48 -12.13 3.73 16.01
N LEU A 49 -12.30 2.42 16.22
CA LEU A 49 -12.25 1.41 15.15
C LEU A 49 -13.14 1.77 13.95
N ARG A 50 -14.41 2.11 14.19
CA ARG A 50 -15.34 2.51 13.12
C ARG A 50 -14.95 3.80 12.42
N THR A 51 -14.49 4.80 13.17
CA THR A 51 -14.05 6.08 12.59
C THR A 51 -12.83 5.88 11.70
N ALA A 52 -11.90 4.99 12.11
CA ALA A 52 -10.73 4.65 11.33
C ALA A 52 -11.12 3.93 10.02
N GLY A 53 -12.04 2.95 10.11
CA GLY A 53 -12.61 2.28 8.94
C GLY A 53 -13.29 3.25 7.98
N LEU A 54 -14.12 4.17 8.49
CA LEU A 54 -14.82 5.17 7.68
C LEU A 54 -13.85 6.13 6.98
N ILE A 55 -12.88 6.70 7.70
CA ILE A 55 -11.87 7.60 7.12
C ILE A 55 -11.04 6.86 6.04
N GLY A 56 -10.65 5.61 6.33
CA GLY A 56 -9.92 4.78 5.39
C GLY A 56 -10.70 4.51 4.11
N CYS A 57 -11.93 3.99 4.23
CA CYS A 57 -12.75 3.62 3.06
C CYS A 57 -13.23 4.83 2.27
N ILE A 58 -13.78 5.86 2.94
CA ILE A 58 -14.28 7.07 2.27
C ILE A 58 -13.12 7.80 1.59
N GLY A 59 -11.99 7.98 2.28
CA GLY A 59 -10.84 8.66 1.68
C GLY A 59 -10.25 7.85 0.51
N THR A 60 -10.22 6.52 0.60
CA THR A 60 -9.82 5.67 -0.54
C THR A 60 -10.80 5.84 -1.71
N ALA A 61 -12.11 5.80 -1.46
CA ALA A 61 -13.14 5.98 -2.49
C ALA A 61 -13.05 7.34 -3.18
N VAL A 62 -12.89 8.42 -2.41
CA VAL A 62 -12.69 9.78 -2.93
C VAL A 62 -11.41 9.86 -3.76
N GLY A 63 -10.29 9.34 -3.24
CA GLY A 63 -9.02 9.34 -3.94
C GLY A 63 -9.06 8.54 -5.25
N THR A 64 -9.71 7.38 -5.27
CA THR A 64 -9.93 6.60 -6.51
C THR A 64 -10.91 7.28 -7.45
N GLY A 65 -11.95 7.95 -6.94
CA GLY A 65 -12.90 8.70 -7.76
C GLY A 65 -12.25 9.90 -8.46
N ILE A 66 -11.34 10.60 -7.79
CA ILE A 66 -10.56 11.69 -8.41
C ILE A 66 -9.71 11.16 -9.58
N LYS A 67 -9.15 9.95 -9.48
CA LYS A 67 -8.35 9.33 -10.54
C LYS A 67 -9.17 9.05 -11.81
N VAL A 68 -10.49 8.88 -11.72
CA VAL A 68 -11.35 8.71 -12.89
C VAL A 68 -11.29 9.92 -13.83
N PHE A 69 -11.10 11.14 -13.30
CA PHE A 69 -11.04 12.35 -14.11
C PHE A 69 -9.64 12.65 -14.68
N SER A 70 -8.66 11.77 -14.48
CA SER A 70 -7.24 12.08 -14.71
C SER A 70 -6.64 11.48 -15.99
N ILE A 71 -7.49 11.06 -16.93
CA ILE A 71 -7.11 10.27 -18.12
C ILE A 71 -6.27 11.08 -19.12
N ARG A 72 -6.45 12.41 -19.17
CA ARG A 72 -5.68 13.25 -20.09
C ARG A 72 -4.24 13.42 -19.61
N THR A 73 -3.30 13.48 -20.55
CA THR A 73 -1.85 13.59 -20.30
C THR A 73 -1.45 14.87 -19.55
N ASP A 74 -2.25 15.94 -19.63
CA ASP A 74 -2.06 17.20 -18.90
C ASP A 74 -2.56 17.16 -17.44
N LEU A 75 -3.29 16.11 -17.06
CA LEU A 75 -3.93 15.97 -15.73
C LEU A 75 -3.13 15.09 -14.76
N PHE A 76 -1.82 14.93 -14.98
CA PHE A 76 -0.95 14.16 -14.09
C PHE A 76 -1.06 14.59 -12.61
N PHE A 77 -1.21 15.89 -12.35
CA PHE A 77 -1.42 16.41 -11.00
C PHE A 77 -2.70 15.89 -10.33
N VAL A 78 -3.75 15.62 -11.12
CA VAL A 78 -5.01 15.05 -10.63
C VAL A 78 -4.82 13.59 -10.20
N VAL A 79 -4.08 12.80 -10.99
CA VAL A 79 -3.68 11.44 -10.59
C VAL A 79 -2.93 11.47 -9.26
N MET A 80 -1.97 12.40 -9.13
CA MET A 80 -1.13 12.54 -7.94
C MET A 80 -1.92 13.00 -6.72
N LEU A 81 -2.88 13.90 -6.89
CA LEU A 81 -3.79 14.30 -5.83
C LEU A 81 -4.63 13.11 -5.34
N GLY A 82 -5.26 12.37 -6.26
CA GLY A 82 -6.03 11.18 -5.91
C GLY A 82 -5.16 10.12 -5.21
N GLN A 83 -3.95 9.87 -5.72
CA GLN A 83 -3.02 8.92 -5.12
C GLN A 83 -2.52 9.35 -3.74
N ALA A 84 -2.32 10.64 -3.50
CA ALA A 84 -1.94 11.16 -2.19
C ALA A 84 -3.05 10.92 -1.16
N ILE A 85 -4.31 11.13 -1.54
CA ILE A 85 -5.47 10.87 -0.68
C ILE A 85 -5.57 9.37 -0.38
N VAL A 86 -5.49 8.49 -1.39
CA VAL A 86 -5.49 7.04 -1.19
C VAL A 86 -4.36 6.61 -0.25
N SER A 87 -3.14 7.15 -0.44
CA SER A 87 -1.99 6.79 0.40
C SER A 87 -2.18 7.22 1.85
N ALA A 88 -2.74 8.41 2.10
CA ALA A 88 -3.07 8.87 3.45
C ALA A 88 -4.15 7.99 4.10
N SER A 89 -5.16 7.55 3.34
CA SER A 89 -6.18 6.63 3.83
C SER A 89 -5.64 5.23 4.14
N GLN A 90 -4.70 4.72 3.33
CA GLN A 90 -4.09 3.41 3.53
C GLN A 90 -3.31 3.29 4.84
N VAL A 91 -2.70 4.40 5.31
CA VAL A 91 -2.07 4.45 6.64
C VAL A 91 -3.04 4.04 7.75
N VAL A 92 -4.30 4.49 7.65
CA VAL A 92 -5.34 4.15 8.63
C VAL A 92 -5.81 2.71 8.45
N ILE A 93 -5.99 2.25 7.21
CA ILE A 93 -6.46 0.90 6.88
C ILE A 93 -5.48 -0.18 7.35
N VAL A 94 -4.17 0.01 7.16
CA VAL A 94 -3.12 -0.92 7.62
C VAL A 94 -3.18 -1.16 9.14
N CYS A 95 -3.72 -0.21 9.90
CA CYS A 95 -3.86 -0.32 11.35
C CYS A 95 -5.12 -1.08 11.79
N LEU A 96 -6.05 -1.39 10.88
CA LEU A 96 -7.34 -2.00 11.21
C LEU A 96 -7.22 -3.48 11.61
N PRO A 97 -6.46 -4.36 10.92
CA PRO A 97 -6.38 -5.77 11.30
C PRO A 97 -6.02 -6.01 12.77
N PRO A 98 -4.93 -5.41 13.33
CA PRO A 98 -4.61 -5.62 14.74
C PRO A 98 -5.65 -4.98 15.68
N LYS A 99 -6.26 -3.85 15.30
CA LYS A 99 -7.32 -3.22 16.10
C LYS A 99 -8.57 -4.09 16.17
N ILE A 100 -9.07 -4.57 15.02
CA ILE A 100 -10.23 -5.46 14.94
C ILE A 100 -9.97 -6.71 15.77
N ALA A 101 -8.81 -7.36 15.57
CA ALA A 101 -8.42 -8.55 16.29
C ALA A 101 -8.44 -8.31 17.81
N SER A 102 -7.85 -7.23 18.30
CA SER A 102 -7.79 -6.92 19.74
C SER A 102 -9.14 -6.55 20.38
N ILE A 103 -10.07 -5.97 19.60
CA ILE A 103 -11.36 -5.43 20.10
C ILE A 103 -12.49 -6.46 20.02
N TRP A 104 -12.44 -7.36 19.04
CA TRP A 104 -13.54 -8.30 18.75
C TRP A 104 -13.21 -9.75 19.12
N PHE A 105 -11.94 -10.13 19.21
CA PHE A 105 -11.54 -11.53 19.40
C PHE A 105 -10.86 -11.75 20.75
N LYS A 106 -10.92 -12.98 21.23
CA LYS A 106 -10.23 -13.41 22.47
C LYS A 106 -8.72 -13.46 22.24
N PRO A 107 -7.87 -13.32 23.27
CA PRO A 107 -6.41 -13.32 23.14
C PRO A 107 -5.82 -14.48 22.33
N SER A 108 -6.41 -15.68 22.42
CA SER A 108 -5.99 -16.86 21.67
C SER A 108 -6.25 -16.77 20.16
N GLU A 109 -7.21 -15.96 19.73
CA GLU A 109 -7.67 -15.84 18.34
C GLU A 109 -7.17 -14.54 17.67
N VAL A 110 -6.56 -13.62 18.44
CA VAL A 110 -6.07 -12.32 17.94
C VAL A 110 -5.06 -12.50 16.80
N SER A 111 -4.09 -13.41 16.96
CA SER A 111 -3.05 -13.63 15.95
C SER A 111 -3.64 -14.13 14.62
N THR A 112 -4.54 -15.10 14.69
CA THR A 112 -5.22 -15.68 13.52
C THR A 112 -6.12 -14.65 12.83
N SER A 113 -6.93 -13.92 13.59
CA SER A 113 -7.81 -12.88 13.06
C SER A 113 -7.04 -11.74 12.39
N CYS A 114 -5.95 -11.29 13.02
CA CYS A 114 -5.05 -10.29 12.45
C CYS A 114 -4.42 -10.77 11.15
N SER A 115 -3.96 -12.03 11.11
CA SER A 115 -3.32 -12.63 9.92
C SER A 115 -4.27 -12.70 8.73
N ILE A 116 -5.53 -13.08 8.95
CA ILE A 116 -6.58 -13.08 7.91
C ILE A 116 -6.77 -11.66 7.35
N GLY A 117 -6.82 -10.65 8.21
CA GLY A 117 -6.94 -9.25 7.78
C GLY A 117 -5.74 -8.78 6.94
N VAL A 118 -4.52 -9.14 7.34
CA VAL A 118 -3.29 -8.79 6.60
C VAL A 118 -3.21 -9.51 5.25
N PHE A 119 -3.70 -10.75 5.15
CA PHE A 119 -3.77 -11.46 3.88
C PHE A 119 -4.67 -10.77 2.85
N GLY A 120 -5.69 -10.03 3.28
CA GLY A 120 -6.48 -9.18 2.38
C GLY A 120 -5.63 -8.16 1.64
N THR A 121 -4.68 -7.52 2.33
CA THR A 121 -3.72 -6.58 1.71
C THR A 121 -2.82 -7.28 0.70
N GLN A 122 -2.31 -8.47 1.04
CA GLN A 122 -1.46 -9.25 0.14
C GLN A 122 -2.21 -9.68 -1.13
N MET A 123 -3.47 -10.10 -0.99
CA MET A 123 -4.33 -10.44 -2.12
C MET A 123 -4.56 -9.24 -3.05
N GLY A 124 -4.82 -8.05 -2.47
CA GLY A 124 -4.95 -6.82 -3.24
C GLY A 124 -3.69 -6.48 -4.04
N CYS A 125 -2.51 -6.64 -3.43
CA CYS A 125 -1.22 -6.48 -4.12
C CYS A 125 -1.06 -7.49 -5.28
N ALA A 126 -1.43 -8.75 -5.07
CA ALA A 126 -1.36 -9.79 -6.10
C ALA A 126 -2.23 -9.40 -7.32
N ILE A 127 -3.50 -9.03 -7.08
CA ILE A 127 -4.41 -8.56 -8.14
C ILE A 127 -3.82 -7.33 -8.85
N GLY A 128 -3.19 -6.43 -8.09
CA GLY A 128 -2.52 -5.24 -8.62
C GLY A 128 -1.35 -5.52 -9.58
N TYR A 129 -0.76 -6.72 -9.58
CA TYR A 129 0.26 -7.11 -10.55
C TYR A 129 -0.33 -7.55 -11.89
N ILE A 130 -1.48 -8.21 -11.92
CA ILE A 130 -2.09 -8.74 -13.15
C ILE A 130 -3.06 -7.74 -13.78
N LEU A 131 -3.87 -7.06 -12.96
CA LEU A 131 -4.99 -6.27 -13.44
C LEU A 131 -4.55 -5.10 -14.36
N PRO A 132 -3.53 -4.30 -14.01
CA PRO A 132 -3.11 -3.20 -14.88
C PRO A 132 -2.51 -3.65 -16.23
N PRO A 133 -1.54 -4.59 -16.30
CA PRO A 133 -1.01 -5.06 -17.58
C PRO A 133 -2.04 -5.77 -18.47
N MET A 134 -3.04 -6.43 -17.88
CA MET A 134 -4.10 -7.10 -18.63
C MET A 134 -5.07 -6.10 -19.29
N ILE A 135 -5.34 -4.97 -18.63
CA ILE A 135 -6.29 -3.95 -19.10
C ILE A 135 -5.60 -2.91 -19.98
N VAL A 136 -4.38 -2.51 -19.63
CA VAL A 136 -3.60 -1.48 -20.33
C VAL A 136 -2.54 -2.17 -21.17
N LYS A 137 -2.90 -2.48 -22.41
CA LYS A 137 -1.97 -3.07 -23.38
C LYS A 137 -1.07 -2.01 -23.99
N ASP A 138 0.20 -2.37 -24.20
CA ASP A 138 1.10 -1.53 -24.99
C ASP A 138 0.57 -1.44 -26.42
N SER A 139 0.34 -0.21 -26.86
CA SER A 139 -0.13 0.11 -28.20
C SER A 139 0.53 1.39 -28.69
N ASN A 140 0.67 1.53 -30.01
CA ASN A 140 1.27 2.72 -30.60
C ASN A 140 0.33 3.94 -30.58
N ASN A 141 -0.95 3.72 -30.27
CA ASN A 141 -1.97 4.77 -30.22
C ASN A 141 -2.22 5.19 -28.76
N LEU A 142 -2.03 6.48 -28.47
CA LEU A 142 -2.23 7.03 -27.13
C LEU A 142 -3.70 6.94 -26.66
N ASP A 143 -4.65 6.95 -27.60
CA ASP A 143 -6.08 6.88 -27.28
C ASP A 143 -6.46 5.49 -26.71
N ASP A 144 -5.85 4.43 -27.20
CA ASP A 144 -6.09 3.06 -26.74
C ASP A 144 -5.55 2.85 -25.32
N ILE A 145 -4.36 3.41 -25.02
CA ILE A 145 -3.79 3.43 -23.67
C ILE A 145 -4.69 4.25 -22.73
N GLY A 146 -5.16 5.41 -23.19
CA GLY A 146 -6.09 6.26 -22.44
C GLY A 146 -7.40 5.55 -22.09
N ALA A 147 -7.97 4.81 -23.05
CA ALA A 147 -9.17 4.01 -22.84
C ALA A 147 -8.95 2.89 -21.80
N GLY A 148 -7.82 2.18 -21.88
CA GLY A 148 -7.43 1.17 -20.89
C GLY A 148 -7.25 1.75 -19.49
N LEU A 149 -6.57 2.88 -19.36
CA LEU A 149 -6.40 3.58 -18.08
C LEU A 149 -7.72 4.10 -17.51
N ASN A 150 -8.62 4.58 -18.37
CA ASN A 150 -9.97 5.00 -17.99
C ASN A 150 -10.78 3.82 -17.42
N LEU A 151 -10.79 2.69 -18.13
CA LEU A 151 -11.43 1.47 -17.68
C LEU A 151 -10.86 0.99 -16.34
N LEU A 152 -9.53 0.98 -16.19
CA LEU A 152 -8.87 0.63 -14.94
C LEU A 152 -9.29 1.55 -13.78
N CYS A 153 -9.32 2.87 -14.00
CA CYS A 153 -9.72 3.83 -12.97
C CYS A 153 -11.20 3.67 -12.57
N TRP A 154 -12.10 3.44 -13.53
CA TRP A 154 -13.51 3.17 -13.26
C TRP A 154 -13.72 1.86 -12.50
N LEU A 155 -12.98 0.79 -12.84
CA LEU A 155 -13.07 -0.47 -12.13
C LEU A 155 -12.60 -0.33 -10.68
N LEU A 156 -11.48 0.36 -10.45
CA LEU A 156 -10.97 0.62 -9.11
C LEU A 156 -11.94 1.49 -8.29
N ALA A 157 -12.46 2.58 -8.87
CA ALA A 157 -13.44 3.43 -8.20
C ALA A 157 -14.76 2.69 -7.93
N GLY A 158 -15.26 1.93 -8.91
CA GLY A 158 -16.49 1.15 -8.81
C GLY A 158 -16.40 0.06 -7.74
N SER A 159 -15.27 -0.63 -7.63
CA SER A 159 -15.05 -1.66 -6.60
C SER A 159 -15.01 -1.10 -5.18
N MET A 160 -14.66 0.19 -4.99
CA MET A 160 -14.66 0.83 -3.67
C MET A 160 -16.05 1.23 -3.17
N ILE A 161 -17.03 1.42 -4.06
CA ILE A 161 -18.40 1.80 -3.70
C ILE A 161 -19.07 0.76 -2.78
N PRO A 162 -19.16 -0.55 -3.12
CA PRO A 162 -19.82 -1.53 -2.27
C PRO A 162 -19.10 -1.70 -0.92
N VAL A 163 -17.77 -1.63 -0.91
CA VAL A 163 -16.96 -1.70 0.32
C VAL A 163 -17.29 -0.51 1.23
N THR A 164 -17.32 0.70 0.67
CA THR A 164 -17.61 1.91 1.44
C THR A 164 -19.03 1.90 2.00
N LEU A 165 -20.02 1.46 1.21
CA LEU A 165 -21.40 1.30 1.66
C LEU A 165 -21.51 0.26 2.79
N ALA A 166 -20.84 -0.89 2.64
CA ALA A 166 -20.80 -1.91 3.69
C ALA A 166 -20.21 -1.35 5.00
N VAL A 167 -19.16 -0.54 4.93
CA VAL A 167 -18.58 0.09 6.13
C VAL A 167 -19.51 1.13 6.75
N ILE A 168 -20.22 1.92 5.94
CA ILE A 168 -21.17 2.93 6.43
C ILE A 168 -22.32 2.28 7.20
N PHE A 169 -22.95 1.26 6.60
CA PHE A 169 -24.16 0.65 7.15
C PHE A 169 -23.87 -0.43 8.20
N TYR A 170 -22.90 -1.30 7.97
CA TYR A 170 -22.71 -2.52 8.78
C TYR A 170 -21.56 -2.45 9.78
N PHE A 171 -20.58 -1.56 9.62
CA PHE A 171 -19.37 -1.62 10.47
C PHE A 171 -19.65 -1.10 11.89
N PRO A 172 -19.69 -1.96 12.92
CA PRO A 172 -20.06 -1.55 14.27
C PRO A 172 -18.89 -0.85 14.96
N LYS A 173 -19.17 0.09 15.88
CA LYS A 173 -18.12 0.81 16.62
C LYS A 173 -17.28 -0.12 17.49
N GLN A 174 -17.94 -1.08 18.13
CA GLN A 174 -17.38 -2.02 19.10
C GLN A 174 -18.42 -3.11 19.40
N PRO A 175 -18.02 -4.32 19.82
CA PRO A 175 -18.96 -5.35 20.25
C PRO A 175 -19.67 -4.92 21.55
N LEU A 176 -20.92 -5.34 21.71
CA LEU A 176 -21.75 -5.02 22.88
C LEU A 176 -21.10 -5.50 24.19
N LEU A 177 -20.49 -6.70 24.16
CA LEU A 177 -19.77 -7.28 25.30
C LEU A 177 -18.25 -7.23 25.04
N PRO A 178 -17.42 -6.79 26.01
CA PRO A 178 -15.97 -6.78 25.86
C PRO A 178 -15.43 -8.22 25.81
N PRO A 179 -14.52 -8.56 24.87
CA PRO A 179 -14.02 -9.93 24.73
C PRO A 179 -12.98 -10.32 25.79
N SER A 180 -12.44 -9.35 26.55
CA SER A 180 -11.46 -9.61 27.61
C SER A 180 -11.59 -8.64 28.79
N ILE A 181 -11.08 -9.04 29.96
CA ILE A 181 -11.01 -8.21 31.17
C ILE A 181 -10.17 -6.95 30.90
N THR A 182 -9.05 -7.09 30.16
CA THR A 182 -8.22 -5.95 29.74
C THR A 182 -8.96 -4.94 28.86
N GLN A 183 -9.82 -5.40 27.94
CA GLN A 183 -10.70 -4.52 27.16
C GLN A 183 -11.80 -3.88 28.01
N ALA A 184 -12.32 -4.59 29.02
CA ALA A 184 -13.27 -4.02 29.97
C ALA A 184 -12.64 -2.90 30.81
N THR A 185 -11.43 -3.10 31.33
CA THR A 185 -10.68 -2.09 32.10
C THR A 185 -10.27 -0.89 31.24
N LEU A 186 -9.94 -1.09 29.95
CA LEU A 186 -9.67 0.00 28.99
C LEU A 186 -10.93 0.80 28.63
N ARG A 187 -12.12 0.17 28.63
CA ARG A 187 -13.40 0.86 28.44
C ARG A 187 -13.78 1.70 29.66
N GLU A 188 -13.51 1.17 30.85
CA GLU A 188 -13.81 1.82 32.13
C GLU A 188 -12.84 2.96 32.45
N ASN A 189 -11.55 2.75 32.21
CA ASN A 189 -10.50 3.77 32.28
C ASN A 189 -10.21 4.29 30.88
N GLN A 190 -11.08 5.15 30.32
CA GLN A 190 -10.72 5.96 29.15
C GLN A 190 -9.53 6.86 29.52
N GLU A 191 -8.31 6.33 29.43
CA GLU A 191 -7.11 7.12 29.68
C GLU A 191 -7.05 8.23 28.65
N ILE A 192 -7.31 9.47 29.11
CA ILE A 192 -7.04 10.70 28.37
C ILE A 192 -5.59 10.62 27.92
N PHE A 193 -5.34 10.51 26.61
CA PHE A 193 -3.99 10.31 26.13
C PHE A 193 -3.12 11.48 26.55
N LYS A 194 -1.98 11.13 27.14
CA LYS A 194 -0.94 12.06 27.53
C LYS A 194 0.20 11.89 26.54
N THR A 195 0.41 12.89 25.68
CA THR A 195 1.51 12.93 24.70
C THR A 195 2.86 12.59 25.34
N LYS A 196 3.07 13.01 26.59
CA LYS A 196 4.26 12.69 27.39
C LYS A 196 4.46 11.17 27.62
N THR A 197 3.40 10.45 27.95
CA THR A 197 3.42 8.98 28.13
C THR A 197 3.72 8.28 26.81
N PHE A 198 3.15 8.77 25.71
CA PHE A 198 3.40 8.24 24.37
C PHE A 198 4.87 8.36 23.94
N PHE A 199 5.45 9.56 24.01
CA PHE A 199 6.87 9.76 23.68
C PHE A 199 7.79 8.97 24.61
N SER A 200 7.40 8.79 25.88
CA SER A 200 8.14 7.90 26.78
C SER A 200 8.10 6.44 26.32
N SER A 201 6.97 5.94 25.83
CA SER A 201 6.84 4.57 25.32
C SER A 201 7.65 4.37 24.04
N ILE A 202 7.59 5.33 23.09
CA ILE A 202 8.45 5.32 21.91
C ILE A 202 9.93 5.26 22.32
N LYS A 203 10.35 6.12 23.25
CA LYS A 203 11.74 6.15 23.72
C LYS A 203 12.16 4.80 24.32
N LYS A 204 11.32 4.18 25.14
CA LYS A 204 11.58 2.83 25.69
C LYS A 204 11.71 1.77 24.60
N LEU A 205 10.90 1.86 23.55
CA LEU A 205 10.92 0.94 22.42
C LEU A 205 12.24 1.04 21.64
N PHE A 206 12.70 2.25 21.33
CA PHE A 206 13.98 2.49 20.65
C PHE A 206 15.22 2.20 21.53
N LEU A 207 15.07 2.14 22.85
CA LEU A 207 16.13 1.70 23.76
C LEU A 207 16.24 0.16 23.86
N ASN A 208 15.22 -0.57 23.39
CA ASN A 208 15.20 -2.03 23.41
C ASN A 208 15.98 -2.58 22.20
N LYS A 209 17.19 -3.10 22.44
CA LYS A 209 18.08 -3.63 21.38
C LYS A 209 17.40 -4.71 20.52
N PRO A 210 16.79 -5.77 21.07
CA PRO A 210 16.01 -6.75 20.29
C PRO A 210 14.98 -6.10 19.36
N PHE A 211 14.24 -5.11 19.86
CA PHE A 211 13.25 -4.40 19.05
C PHE A 211 13.90 -3.66 17.88
N VAL A 212 14.98 -2.91 18.13
CA VAL A 212 15.66 -2.15 17.07
C VAL A 212 16.26 -3.07 16.01
N ILE A 213 16.88 -4.19 16.41
CA ILE A 213 17.41 -5.19 15.47
C ILE A 213 16.28 -5.75 14.60
N HIS A 214 15.16 -6.11 15.21
CA HIS A 214 13.99 -6.63 14.49
C HIS A 214 13.39 -5.57 13.53
N MET A 215 13.27 -4.32 13.98
CA MET A 215 12.77 -3.21 13.19
C MET A 215 13.64 -2.97 11.94
N VAL A 216 14.97 -2.99 12.09
CA VAL A 216 15.90 -2.82 10.96
C VAL A 216 15.83 -4.01 10.00
N ALA A 217 15.85 -5.24 10.52
CA ALA A 217 15.76 -6.44 9.69
C ALA A 217 14.45 -6.49 8.88
N TYR A 218 13.32 -6.19 9.52
CA TYR A 218 12.02 -6.12 8.86
C TYR A 218 11.97 -4.97 7.84
N GLY A 219 12.54 -3.80 8.18
CA GLY A 219 12.63 -2.66 7.26
C GLY A 219 13.42 -2.96 5.99
N ILE A 220 14.55 -3.66 6.11
CA ILE A 220 15.34 -4.11 4.95
C ILE A 220 14.53 -5.10 4.11
N ASN A 221 13.87 -6.08 4.75
CA ASN A 221 13.03 -7.05 4.05
C ASN A 221 11.92 -6.37 3.25
N LEU A 222 11.20 -5.42 3.86
CA LEU A 222 10.15 -4.66 3.22
C LEU A 222 10.68 -3.80 2.06
N ALA A 223 11.84 -3.17 2.23
CA ALA A 223 12.48 -2.36 1.17
C ALA A 223 12.87 -3.20 -0.04
N VAL A 224 13.45 -4.39 0.16
CA VAL A 224 13.77 -5.33 -0.92
C VAL A 224 12.49 -5.78 -1.61
N PHE A 225 11.47 -6.20 -0.85
CA PHE A 225 10.18 -6.62 -1.39
C PHE A 225 9.52 -5.53 -2.25
N SER A 226 9.44 -4.30 -1.74
CA SER A 226 8.88 -3.17 -2.49
C SER A 226 9.73 -2.77 -3.69
N GLY A 227 11.06 -2.84 -3.58
CA GLY A 227 11.99 -2.52 -4.66
C GLY A 227 11.87 -3.50 -5.83
N VAL A 228 11.94 -4.81 -5.54
CA VAL A 228 11.73 -5.87 -6.54
C VAL A 228 10.35 -5.74 -7.17
N GLY A 229 9.32 -5.54 -6.36
CA GLY A 229 7.95 -5.38 -6.84
C GLY A 229 7.75 -4.21 -7.81
N THR A 230 8.37 -3.06 -7.52
CA THR A 230 8.26 -1.86 -8.36
C THR A 230 8.99 -2.01 -9.69
N LEU A 231 10.16 -2.67 -9.68
CA LEU A 231 11.03 -2.79 -10.84
C LEU A 231 10.80 -4.08 -11.63
N LEU A 232 9.92 -4.97 -11.16
CA LEU A 232 9.70 -6.28 -11.78
C LEU A 232 9.40 -6.17 -13.28
N ASN A 233 8.47 -5.29 -13.66
CA ASN A 233 8.14 -5.12 -15.08
C ASN A 233 9.35 -4.66 -15.90
N GLN A 234 10.14 -3.72 -15.37
CA GLN A 234 11.35 -3.23 -16.05
C GLN A 234 12.42 -4.32 -16.19
N PHE A 235 12.61 -5.17 -15.17
CA PHE A 235 13.57 -6.26 -15.23
C PHE A 235 13.20 -7.30 -16.28
N ILE A 236 11.92 -7.65 -16.42
CA ILE A 236 11.47 -8.63 -17.41
C ILE A 236 11.54 -8.05 -18.82
N LEU A 237 11.04 -6.83 -19.02
CA LEU A 237 11.03 -6.17 -20.33
C LEU A 237 12.42 -5.89 -20.89
N GLN A 238 13.43 -5.76 -20.03
CA GLN A 238 14.82 -5.60 -20.48
C GLN A 238 15.34 -6.79 -21.29
N TYR A 239 14.81 -8.00 -21.04
CA TYR A 239 15.21 -9.22 -21.74
C TYR A 239 14.14 -9.74 -22.71
N PHE A 240 12.86 -9.47 -22.43
CA PHE A 240 11.72 -9.93 -23.22
C PHE A 240 10.80 -8.76 -23.58
N GLU A 241 10.98 -8.22 -24.78
CA GLU A 241 10.14 -7.12 -25.27
C GLU A 241 8.67 -7.56 -25.39
N GLY A 242 7.74 -6.70 -24.95
CA GLY A 242 6.30 -6.96 -25.02
C GLY A 242 5.73 -7.93 -23.96
N ALA A 243 6.57 -8.49 -23.08
CA ALA A 243 6.15 -9.47 -22.06
C ALA A 243 5.48 -8.85 -20.81
N ASN A 244 4.74 -7.74 -20.94
CA ASN A 244 4.09 -7.04 -19.83
C ASN A 244 3.10 -7.92 -19.05
N GLU A 245 2.27 -8.70 -19.77
CA GLU A 245 1.30 -9.60 -19.13
C GLU A 245 2.01 -10.69 -18.34
N ASP A 246 3.09 -11.25 -18.87
CA ASP A 246 3.85 -12.31 -18.20
C ASP A 246 4.62 -11.78 -16.99
N ALA A 247 5.19 -10.56 -17.08
CA ALA A 247 5.78 -9.88 -15.92
C ALA A 247 4.75 -9.67 -14.79
N GLY A 248 3.52 -9.27 -15.14
CA GLY A 248 2.41 -9.17 -14.20
C GLY A 248 2.04 -10.51 -13.56
N ARG A 249 1.97 -11.59 -14.36
CA ARG A 249 1.72 -12.96 -13.86
C ARG A 249 2.82 -13.46 -12.93
N MET A 250 4.09 -13.19 -13.25
CA MET A 250 5.23 -13.51 -12.37
C MET A 250 5.10 -12.80 -11.02
N GLY A 251 4.73 -11.51 -11.02
CA GLY A 251 4.50 -10.74 -9.80
C GLY A 251 3.37 -11.32 -8.95
N PHE A 252 2.26 -11.73 -9.57
CA PHE A 252 1.17 -12.39 -8.89
C PHE A 252 1.58 -13.74 -8.27
N VAL A 253 2.25 -14.60 -9.04
CA VAL A 253 2.73 -15.90 -8.55
C VAL A 253 3.66 -15.69 -7.35
N MET A 254 4.61 -14.75 -7.44
CA MET A 254 5.51 -14.40 -6.33
C MET A 254 4.75 -14.10 -5.03
N ILE A 255 3.68 -13.31 -5.09
CA ILE A 255 2.87 -12.99 -3.89
C ILE A 255 2.12 -14.22 -3.37
N ILE A 256 1.45 -14.98 -4.25
CA ILE A 256 0.65 -16.15 -3.86
C ILE A 256 1.52 -17.25 -3.27
N THR A 257 2.67 -17.55 -3.88
CA THR A 257 3.61 -18.52 -3.34
C THR A 257 4.15 -18.08 -1.97
N GLY A 258 4.40 -16.78 -1.80
CA GLY A 258 4.77 -16.20 -0.49
C GLY A 258 3.69 -16.36 0.57
N MET A 259 2.42 -16.15 0.21
CA MET A 259 1.28 -16.38 1.12
C MET A 259 1.18 -17.84 1.55
N ILE A 260 1.22 -18.78 0.59
CA ILE A 260 1.18 -20.23 0.88
C ILE A 260 2.38 -20.63 1.75
N GLY A 261 3.58 -20.13 1.41
CA GLY A 261 4.80 -20.36 2.19
C GLY A 261 4.65 -19.89 3.63
N SER A 262 4.09 -18.69 3.86
CA SER A 262 3.88 -18.17 5.21
C SER A 262 2.96 -19.06 6.07
N ILE A 263 1.91 -19.63 5.47
CA ILE A 263 0.99 -20.54 6.15
C ILE A 263 1.69 -21.86 6.48
N LEU A 264 2.40 -22.45 5.51
CA LEU A 264 3.11 -23.72 5.70
C LEU A 264 4.21 -23.60 6.77
N PHE A 265 5.00 -22.53 6.72
CA PHE A 265 6.01 -22.26 7.74
C PHE A 265 5.39 -21.97 9.10
N GLY A 266 4.24 -21.28 9.16
CA GLY A 266 3.48 -21.07 10.39
C GLY A 266 3.08 -22.39 11.05
N ILE A 267 2.48 -23.32 10.29
CA ILE A 267 2.09 -24.65 10.78
C ILE A 267 3.32 -25.46 11.21
N LEU A 268 4.41 -25.39 10.45
CA LEU A 268 5.65 -26.09 10.78
C LEU A 268 6.26 -25.57 12.08
N LEU A 269 6.26 -24.25 12.29
CA LEU A 269 6.74 -23.62 13.52
C LEU A 269 5.85 -23.99 14.72
N ASP A 270 4.53 -23.98 14.54
CA ASP A 270 3.57 -24.40 15.57
C ASP A 270 3.80 -25.86 15.98
N LYS A 271 4.03 -26.75 15.02
CA LYS A 271 4.26 -28.17 15.28
C LYS A 271 5.63 -28.45 15.90
N THR A 272 6.65 -27.69 15.54
CA THR A 272 8.03 -27.93 16.01
C THR A 272 8.33 -27.24 17.34
N HIS A 273 7.52 -26.26 17.76
CA HIS A 273 7.71 -25.46 18.98
C HIS A 273 9.14 -24.88 19.15
N LYS A 274 9.91 -24.76 18.06
CA LYS A 274 11.26 -24.18 18.07
C LYS A 274 11.19 -22.65 18.07
N TYR A 275 10.42 -22.10 19.01
CA TYR A 275 10.31 -20.67 19.31
C TYR A 275 11.42 -20.27 20.30
N LYS A 276 12.68 -20.31 19.89
CA LYS A 276 13.78 -19.78 20.70
C LYS A 276 14.79 -19.07 19.81
#